data_AF-A0A174PQ00-F1
#
_entry.id   AF-A0A174PQ00-F1
#
_cell.length_a   1.000
_cell.length_b   1.000
_cell.length_c   1.000
_cell.angle_alpha   90.00
_cell.angle_beta   90.00
_cell.angle_gamma   90.00
#
_symmetry.space_group_name_H-M   'P 1'
#
loop_
_entity.id
_entity.type
_entity.pdbx_description
1 polymer ?
#
loop_
_entity_poly.entity_id
_entity_poly.type
_entity_poly.pdbx_seq_one_letter_code
_entity_poly.pdbx_strand_id
1 'polypeptide(L)'
;MNRNEIIARLMENDSTVLSFPDRGPWGDPKYRGNCSGWYQAFLIWKYKVKKFAELFAGSGTGFDVAKDMGVGYVGADLNPTPVRPGILCVNAVTDEVPIQFTDADFLFMHPPYGAEIRIPYAGSMYPDPSGELSKCDLGQMPWETFMKTLNGIVMKYFASLQSGARMGILMGDVRRNGLHSMLTDIVKPGGLEQVLIKMQHNTCSGGRSYSSKNFVPIVHEYILVLKKIAPYILDFQIPLKKKLDIRDSRSATWRDVVFAVLKKLGRASSLSNIYKEVEGYAKALSNPHWKDKVRQVLQMYPDFVSESRGIWSLAA
;
A
#
# COMPACT_ATOMS: atom_id res chain seq x y z
N MET A 1 13.57 -8.98 27.98
CA MET A 1 13.50 -10.44 27.76
C MET A 1 14.88 -10.93 27.37
N ASN A 2 15.27 -12.18 27.68
CA ASN A 2 16.60 -12.66 27.29
C ASN A 2 16.68 -12.91 25.78
N ARG A 3 17.78 -12.50 25.13
CA ARG A 3 18.00 -12.68 23.68
C ARG A 3 17.82 -14.13 23.22
N ASN A 4 18.30 -15.10 23.99
CA ASN A 4 18.21 -16.52 23.61
C ASN A 4 16.76 -17.03 23.64
N GLU A 5 15.96 -16.57 24.61
CA GLU A 5 14.52 -16.88 24.67
C GLU A 5 13.78 -16.29 23.47
N ILE A 6 14.10 -15.04 23.10
CA ILE A 6 13.54 -14.40 21.91
C ILE A 6 13.87 -15.24 20.68
N ILE A 7 15.14 -15.59 20.47
CA ILE A 7 15.58 -16.34 19.29
C ILE A 7 14.91 -17.72 19.22
N ALA A 8 14.81 -18.45 20.34
CA ALA A 8 14.14 -19.75 20.38
C ALA A 8 12.69 -19.63 19.88
N ARG A 9 11.96 -18.60 20.35
CA ARG A 9 10.60 -18.31 19.90
C ARG A 9 10.50 -17.92 18.42
N LEU A 10 11.48 -17.17 17.92
CA LEU A 10 11.54 -16.79 16.49
C LEU A 10 11.77 -18.00 15.58
N MET A 11 12.59 -18.97 16.01
CA MET A 11 12.86 -20.19 15.25
C MET A 11 11.62 -21.05 15.03
N GLU A 12 10.67 -21.04 15.97
CA GLU A 12 9.36 -21.72 15.82
C GLU A 12 8.52 -21.13 14.68
N ASN A 13 8.83 -19.91 14.22
CA ASN A 13 8.09 -19.15 13.21
C ASN A 13 8.96 -18.76 12.01
N ASP A 14 10.05 -19.49 11.72
CA ASP A 14 10.93 -19.19 10.58
C ASP A 14 10.32 -19.59 9.22
N SER A 15 9.35 -18.80 8.77
CA SER A 15 8.70 -18.96 7.48
C SER A 15 8.28 -17.61 6.89
N THR A 16 7.64 -17.62 5.73
CA THR A 16 7.06 -16.41 5.12
C THR A 16 5.75 -15.98 5.78
N VAL A 17 5.12 -16.85 6.58
CA VAL A 17 3.91 -16.56 7.35
C VAL A 17 4.27 -16.53 8.83
N LEU A 18 4.30 -15.33 9.40
CA LEU A 18 4.68 -15.08 10.78
C LEU A 18 3.43 -14.96 11.66
N SER A 19 3.36 -15.74 12.73
CA SER A 19 2.20 -15.76 13.62
C SER A 19 2.61 -15.82 15.08
N PHE A 20 2.67 -14.65 15.71
CA PHE A 20 2.88 -14.50 17.15
C PHE A 20 1.57 -14.06 17.83
N PRO A 21 0.89 -14.94 18.58
CA PRO A 21 -0.40 -14.62 19.21
C PRO A 21 -0.32 -13.56 20.31
N ASP A 22 0.77 -13.57 21.07
CA ASP A 22 1.06 -12.57 22.09
C ASP A 22 1.83 -11.38 21.50
N ARG A 23 1.81 -10.23 22.19
CA ARG A 23 2.45 -9.01 21.69
C ARG A 23 3.94 -8.88 22.06
N GLY A 24 4.42 -9.71 22.99
CA GLY A 24 5.68 -9.47 23.70
C GLY A 24 5.60 -8.29 24.68
N PRO A 25 6.69 -8.02 25.42
CA PRO A 25 6.74 -7.01 26.48
C PRO A 25 7.11 -5.59 26.00
N TRP A 26 7.20 -5.38 24.68
CA TRP A 26 7.80 -4.19 24.08
C TRP A 26 6.78 -3.11 23.71
N GLY A 27 7.18 -1.85 23.80
CA GLY A 27 6.34 -0.69 23.48
C GLY A 27 5.19 -0.48 24.46
N ASP A 28 4.22 0.33 24.05
CA ASP A 28 2.97 0.56 24.79
C ASP A 28 1.76 0.11 23.94
N PRO A 29 0.99 -0.91 24.36
CA PRO A 29 -0.19 -1.38 23.64
C PRO A 29 -1.34 -0.37 23.62
N LYS A 30 -1.32 0.65 24.50
CA LYS A 30 -2.30 1.76 24.47
C LYS A 30 -1.98 2.76 23.35
N TYR A 31 -0.75 2.77 22.84
CA TYR A 31 -0.40 3.60 21.70
C TYR A 31 -1.07 3.07 20.43
N ARG A 32 -1.92 3.89 19.80
CA ARG A 32 -2.68 3.48 18.62
C ARG A 32 -1.72 3.10 17.49
N GLY A 33 -2.04 2.03 16.76
CA GLY A 33 -1.17 1.54 15.69
C GLY A 33 0.11 0.84 16.16
N ASN A 34 0.29 0.60 17.46
CA ASN A 34 1.42 -0.19 17.96
C ASN A 34 1.46 -1.59 17.29
N CYS A 35 2.64 -2.00 16.82
CA CYS A 35 2.90 -3.35 16.32
C CYS A 35 3.59 -4.19 17.41
N SER A 36 3.37 -5.51 17.42
CA SER A 36 4.11 -6.41 18.31
C SER A 36 5.61 -6.41 17.94
N GLY A 37 6.47 -6.35 18.95
CA GLY A 37 7.92 -6.38 18.76
C GLY A 37 8.46 -7.70 18.19
N TRP A 38 7.69 -8.79 18.22
CA TRP A 38 8.12 -10.08 17.64
C TRP A 38 8.48 -9.99 16.16
N TYR A 39 7.74 -9.18 15.39
CA TYR A 39 8.00 -9.01 13.96
C TYR A 39 9.29 -8.22 13.70
N GLN A 40 9.58 -7.22 14.52
CA GLN A 40 10.84 -6.47 14.45
C GLN A 40 12.02 -7.35 14.90
N ALA A 41 11.84 -8.13 15.98
CA ALA A 41 12.82 -9.09 16.45
C ALA A 41 13.14 -10.16 15.39
N PHE A 42 12.11 -10.66 14.70
CA PHE A 42 12.26 -11.59 13.58
C PHE A 42 13.15 -11.01 12.48
N LEU A 43 12.87 -9.77 12.05
CA LEU A 43 13.67 -9.10 11.01
C LEU A 43 15.12 -8.89 11.47
N ILE A 44 15.34 -8.44 12.71
CA ILE A 44 16.66 -8.26 13.30
C ILE A 44 17.45 -9.58 13.29
N TRP A 45 16.82 -10.66 13.76
CA TRP A 45 17.43 -11.99 13.81
C TRP A 45 17.70 -12.55 12.41
N LYS A 46 16.68 -12.61 11.55
CA LYS A 46 16.75 -13.26 10.24
C LYS A 46 17.75 -12.58 9.32
N TYR A 47 17.79 -11.25 9.33
CA TYR A 47 18.71 -10.46 8.50
C TYR A 47 20.02 -10.10 9.21
N LYS A 48 20.26 -10.62 10.42
CA LYS A 48 21.49 -10.44 11.21
C LYS A 48 21.86 -8.95 11.41
N VAL A 49 20.85 -8.13 11.65
CA VAL A 49 20.96 -6.68 11.79
C VAL A 49 21.89 -6.31 12.95
N LYS A 50 22.77 -5.32 12.75
CA LYS A 50 23.65 -4.75 13.78
C LYS A 50 23.19 -3.37 14.22
N LYS A 51 22.63 -2.58 13.31
CA LYS A 51 21.95 -1.31 13.60
C LYS A 51 20.57 -1.27 12.97
N PHE A 52 19.55 -1.14 13.82
CA PHE A 52 18.14 -1.09 13.44
C PHE A 52 17.65 0.36 13.47
N ALA A 53 17.14 0.84 12.34
CA ALA A 53 16.46 2.11 12.24
C ALA A 53 14.95 1.90 12.23
N GLU A 54 14.19 2.78 12.89
CA GLU A 54 12.72 2.77 12.91
C GLU A 54 12.18 4.14 12.52
N LEU A 55 11.32 4.21 11.50
CA LEU A 55 10.55 5.41 11.19
C LEU A 55 9.08 5.20 11.54
N PHE A 56 8.45 6.23 12.08
CA PHE A 56 7.14 6.17 12.74
C PHE A 56 7.21 5.31 14.01
N ALA A 57 8.19 5.64 14.86
CA ALA A 57 8.54 4.84 16.03
C ALA A 57 7.41 4.73 17.07
N GLY A 58 6.47 5.69 17.10
CA GLY A 58 5.31 5.69 17.98
C GLY A 58 5.70 5.48 19.44
N SER A 59 5.27 4.35 20.03
CA SER A 59 5.61 4.02 21.42
C SER A 59 7.02 3.45 21.63
N GLY A 60 7.85 3.35 20.58
CA GLY A 60 9.24 2.91 20.65
C GLY A 60 9.40 1.39 20.81
N THR A 61 8.59 0.62 20.09
CA THR A 61 8.72 -0.85 20.11
C THR A 61 10.08 -1.30 19.56
N GLY A 62 10.55 -0.65 18.48
CA GLY A 62 11.86 -0.95 17.90
C GLY A 62 12.99 -0.72 18.87
N PHE A 63 12.90 0.32 19.70
CA PHE A 63 13.89 0.60 20.75
C PHE A 63 13.95 -0.55 21.76
N ASP A 64 12.80 -0.94 22.33
CA ASP A 64 12.78 -1.96 23.39
C ASP A 64 13.25 -3.32 22.83
N VAL A 65 12.89 -3.66 21.59
CA VAL A 65 13.36 -4.88 20.89
C VAL A 65 14.86 -4.81 20.62
N ALA A 66 15.37 -3.71 20.07
CA ALA A 66 16.78 -3.56 19.74
C ALA A 66 17.67 -3.68 20.99
N LYS A 67 17.21 -3.11 22.11
CA LYS A 67 17.86 -3.24 23.42
C LYS A 67 17.96 -4.70 23.86
N ASP A 68 16.85 -5.44 23.85
CA ASP A 68 16.84 -6.85 24.25
C ASP A 68 17.63 -7.76 23.29
N MET A 69 17.65 -7.43 22.00
CA MET A 69 18.42 -8.13 20.97
C MET A 69 19.91 -7.74 20.94
N GLY A 70 20.31 -6.71 21.69
CA GLY A 70 21.69 -6.22 21.76
C GLY A 70 22.21 -5.67 20.43
N VAL A 71 21.39 -4.88 19.73
CA VAL A 71 21.75 -4.21 18.46
C VAL A 71 21.63 -2.69 18.61
N GLY A 72 22.37 -1.94 17.81
CA GLY A 72 22.26 -0.48 17.78
C GLY A 72 20.89 -0.02 17.30
N TYR A 73 20.43 1.14 17.76
CA TYR A 73 19.10 1.66 17.46
C TYR A 73 19.11 3.15 17.12
N VAL A 74 18.28 3.55 16.15
CA VAL A 74 17.83 4.93 15.96
C VAL A 74 16.35 4.91 15.55
N GLY A 75 15.55 5.81 16.13
CA GLY A 75 14.16 6.00 15.76
C GLY A 75 13.91 7.42 15.24
N ALA A 76 12.82 7.61 14.52
CA ALA A 76 12.28 8.92 14.18
C ALA A 76 10.76 8.92 14.25
N ASP A 77 10.18 9.99 14.79
CA ASP A 77 8.74 10.18 14.89
C ASP A 77 8.38 11.67 14.80
N LEU A 78 7.15 11.96 14.35
CA LEU A 78 6.62 13.32 14.29
C LEU A 78 6.31 13.87 15.70
N ASN A 79 6.09 12.98 16.68
CA ASN A 79 5.85 13.36 18.08
C ASN A 79 7.04 14.17 18.64
N PRO A 80 6.82 15.42 19.10
CA PRO A 80 7.87 16.27 19.64
C PRO A 80 8.41 15.81 21.00
N THR A 81 7.73 14.87 21.65
CA THR A 81 8.13 14.29 22.94
C THR A 81 8.25 12.77 22.81
N PRO A 82 9.34 12.26 22.22
CA PRO A 82 9.52 10.83 22.03
C PRO A 82 9.51 10.05 23.34
N VAL A 83 8.89 8.86 23.35
CA VAL A 83 8.65 8.09 24.59
C VAL A 83 9.77 7.11 24.95
N ARG A 84 10.83 7.04 24.13
CA ARG A 84 12.03 6.23 24.35
C ARG A 84 13.29 6.97 23.90
N PRO A 85 14.45 6.69 24.52
CA PRO A 85 15.74 7.19 24.05
C PRO A 85 16.05 6.79 22.60
N GLY A 86 16.84 7.61 21.91
CA GLY A 86 17.26 7.33 20.53
C GLY A 86 16.20 7.54 19.47
N ILE A 87 14.96 7.89 19.83
CA ILE A 87 13.94 8.37 18.91
C ILE A 87 14.11 9.89 18.73
N LEU A 88 14.28 10.33 17.49
CA LEU A 88 14.41 11.71 17.09
C LEU A 88 13.04 12.31 16.75
N CYS A 89 12.81 13.58 17.12
CA CYS A 89 11.68 14.35 16.61
C CYS A 89 12.00 14.78 15.17
N VAL A 90 11.32 14.21 14.20
CA VAL A 90 11.57 14.44 12.77
C VAL A 90 10.25 14.45 12.02
N ASN A 91 10.03 15.51 11.24
CA ASN A 91 8.97 15.53 10.26
C ASN A 91 9.44 14.82 8.98
N ALA A 92 9.07 13.54 8.85
CA ALA A 92 9.45 12.73 7.70
C ALA A 92 8.98 13.30 6.35
N VAL A 93 7.98 14.19 6.32
CA VAL A 93 7.50 14.85 5.10
C VAL A 93 8.51 15.92 4.65
N THR A 94 8.90 16.82 5.55
CA THR A 94 9.66 18.04 5.21
C THR A 94 11.16 17.92 5.47
N ASP A 95 11.56 17.22 6.51
CA ASP A 95 12.92 17.28 7.02
C ASP A 95 13.84 16.34 6.23
N GLU A 96 15.14 16.62 6.29
CA GLU A 96 16.15 15.69 5.78
C GLU A 96 16.18 14.39 6.61
N VAL A 97 16.66 13.31 5.99
CA VAL A 97 16.85 12.04 6.70
C VAL A 97 17.99 12.23 7.71
N PRO A 98 17.79 11.97 9.01
CA PRO A 98 18.85 12.13 9.99
C PRO A 98 20.06 11.26 9.65
N ILE A 99 21.28 11.80 9.82
CA ILE A 99 22.51 11.10 9.45
C ILE A 99 22.68 9.75 10.18
N GLN A 100 22.10 9.63 11.37
CA GLN A 100 22.10 8.41 12.18
C GLN A 100 21.37 7.23 11.51
N PHE A 101 20.54 7.47 10.48
CA PHE A 101 19.87 6.43 9.69
C PHE A 101 20.78 5.86 8.59
N THR A 102 21.81 6.60 8.16
CA THR A 102 22.58 6.29 6.94
C THR A 102 23.44 5.02 7.06
N ASP A 103 23.89 4.68 8.26
CA ASP A 103 24.68 3.48 8.61
C ASP A 103 23.82 2.35 9.20
N ALA A 104 22.49 2.42 9.11
CA ALA A 104 21.61 1.35 9.54
C ALA A 104 21.58 0.19 8.53
N ASP A 105 21.63 -1.06 9.00
CA ASP A 105 21.52 -2.24 8.13
C ASP A 105 20.08 -2.52 7.73
N PHE A 106 19.14 -2.07 8.56
CA PHE A 106 17.72 -2.31 8.37
C PHE A 106 16.90 -1.12 8.87
N LEU A 107 16.08 -0.55 7.99
CA LEU A 107 15.07 0.45 8.32
C LEU A 107 13.70 -0.19 8.34
N PHE A 108 13.06 -0.22 9.50
CA PHE A 108 11.67 -0.62 9.64
C PHE A 108 10.74 0.59 9.61
N MET A 109 9.62 0.43 8.92
CA MET A 109 8.56 1.44 8.83
C MET A 109 7.22 0.78 9.16
N HIS A 110 6.46 1.37 10.08
CA HIS A 110 5.04 1.06 10.24
C HIS A 110 4.23 2.36 10.12
N PRO A 111 3.92 2.80 8.89
CA PRO A 111 3.33 4.11 8.67
C PRO A 111 1.95 4.26 9.32
N PRO A 112 1.62 5.44 9.86
CA PRO A 112 0.24 5.78 10.15
C PRO A 112 -0.56 5.73 8.84
N TYR A 113 -1.71 5.06 8.87
CA TYR A 113 -2.57 4.88 7.69
C TYR A 113 -3.44 6.11 7.52
N GLY A 114 -3.77 6.45 6.27
CA GLY A 114 -4.64 7.58 5.92
C GLY A 114 -5.97 7.69 6.66
N ALA A 115 -6.64 8.83 6.46
CA ALA A 115 -7.87 9.23 7.13
C ALA A 115 -9.01 8.18 7.05
N GLU A 116 -8.92 7.24 6.11
CA GLU A 116 -9.83 6.12 5.94
C GLU A 116 -9.95 5.28 7.19
N ILE A 117 -8.91 5.16 8.03
CA ILE A 117 -9.01 4.39 9.29
C ILE A 117 -9.58 5.21 10.45
N ARG A 118 -9.63 6.55 10.32
CA ARG A 118 -10.09 7.51 11.35
C ARG A 118 -9.29 7.44 12.65
N ILE A 119 -7.96 7.48 12.54
CA ILE A 119 -7.04 7.54 13.69
C ILE A 119 -6.07 8.71 13.45
N PRO A 120 -6.38 9.93 13.94
CA PRO A 120 -5.38 10.99 14.02
C PRO A 120 -4.34 10.63 15.11
N TYR A 121 -3.08 10.98 14.89
CA TYR A 121 -2.00 10.82 15.87
C TYR A 121 -1.69 12.17 16.51
N ALA A 122 -1.40 13.19 15.71
CA ALA A 122 -1.29 14.56 16.19
C ALA A 122 -2.64 15.03 16.75
N GLY A 123 -2.62 15.65 17.94
CA GLY A 123 -3.82 16.08 18.65
C GLY A 123 -4.58 14.96 19.38
N SER A 124 -4.19 13.69 19.23
CA SER A 124 -4.82 12.55 19.92
C SER A 124 -3.83 11.72 20.73
N MET A 125 -2.76 11.24 20.11
CA MET A 125 -1.70 10.47 20.77
C MET A 125 -0.66 11.36 21.44
N TYR A 126 -0.47 12.57 20.92
CA TYR A 126 0.36 13.62 21.51
C TYR A 126 -0.27 15.00 21.22
N PRO A 127 -0.01 16.02 22.07
CA PRO A 127 -0.61 17.34 21.90
C PRO A 127 -0.19 18.01 20.59
N ASP A 128 -1.11 18.73 19.97
CA ASP A 128 -0.86 19.59 18.82
C ASP A 128 -1.70 20.88 18.94
N PRO A 129 -1.40 21.74 19.93
CA PRO A 129 -2.22 22.93 20.19
C PRO A 129 -2.18 23.95 19.04
N SER A 130 -1.13 23.96 18.22
CA SER A 130 -1.01 24.83 17.05
C SER A 130 -1.71 24.27 15.82
N GLY A 131 -1.96 22.96 15.77
CA GLY A 131 -2.50 22.29 14.58
C GLY A 131 -1.47 22.10 13.45
N GLU A 132 -0.20 22.46 13.66
CA GLU A 132 0.84 22.36 12.64
C GLU A 132 1.29 20.91 12.42
N LEU A 133 1.35 20.09 13.47
CA LEU A 133 1.73 18.69 13.34
C LEU A 133 0.67 17.90 12.56
N SER A 134 -0.61 18.22 12.76
CA SER A 134 -1.74 17.61 12.07
C SER A 134 -1.68 17.77 10.55
N LYS A 135 -1.06 18.84 10.04
CA LYS A 135 -0.86 19.04 8.58
C LYS A 135 0.13 18.02 7.98
N CYS A 136 1.02 17.48 8.81
CA CYS A 136 2.05 16.51 8.42
C CYS A 136 1.73 15.10 8.92
N ASP A 137 0.63 14.92 9.66
CA ASP A 137 0.16 13.63 10.14
C ASP A 137 -0.49 12.84 8.99
N LEU A 138 0.20 11.79 8.53
CA LEU A 138 -0.34 10.90 7.49
C LEU A 138 -1.70 10.30 7.89
N GLY A 139 -1.94 10.12 9.19
CA GLY A 139 -3.20 9.64 9.77
C GLY A 139 -4.43 10.49 9.45
N GLN A 140 -4.21 11.73 9.03
CA GLN A 140 -5.24 12.72 8.73
C GLN A 140 -5.35 13.04 7.23
N MET A 141 -4.49 12.45 6.39
CA MET A 141 -4.50 12.67 4.95
C MET A 141 -5.50 11.73 4.25
N PRO A 142 -6.30 12.22 3.28
CA PRO A 142 -7.10 11.34 2.40
C PRO A 142 -6.21 10.39 1.59
N TRP A 143 -6.70 9.20 1.23
CA TRP A 143 -5.93 8.10 0.63
C TRP A 143 -4.98 8.52 -0.50
N GLU A 144 -5.45 9.30 -1.47
CA GLU A 144 -4.62 9.69 -2.62
C GLU A 144 -3.46 10.60 -2.20
N THR A 145 -3.71 11.58 -1.33
CA THR A 145 -2.68 12.45 -0.76
C THR A 145 -1.74 11.66 0.16
N PHE A 146 -2.30 10.80 1.01
CA PHE A 146 -1.58 9.90 1.89
C PHE A 146 -0.58 9.05 1.13
N MET A 147 -1.02 8.30 0.11
CA MET A 147 -0.15 7.41 -0.66
C MET A 147 0.90 8.19 -1.44
N LYS A 148 0.57 9.36 -2.00
CA LYS A 148 1.55 10.23 -2.67
C LYS A 148 2.64 10.68 -1.69
N THR A 149 2.26 11.15 -0.50
CA THR A 149 3.19 11.60 0.53
C THR A 149 4.04 10.45 1.06
N LEU A 150 3.42 9.32 1.42
CA LEU A 150 4.12 8.13 1.91
C LEU A 150 5.11 7.59 0.87
N ASN A 151 4.74 7.55 -0.41
CA ASN A 151 5.66 7.13 -1.48
C ASN A 151 6.88 8.05 -1.59
N GLY A 152 6.71 9.37 -1.40
CA GLY A 152 7.83 10.31 -1.29
C GLY A 152 8.75 10.01 -0.11
N ILE A 153 8.17 9.70 1.06
CA ILE A 153 8.92 9.33 2.27
C ILE A 153 9.69 8.03 2.05
N VAL A 154 9.05 7.00 1.50
CA VAL A 154 9.69 5.70 1.21
C VAL A 154 10.88 5.89 0.27
N MET A 155 10.72 6.63 -0.83
CA MET A 155 11.83 6.93 -1.74
C MET A 155 12.95 7.69 -1.04
N LYS A 156 12.61 8.73 -0.26
CA LYS A 156 13.59 9.57 0.44
C LYS A 156 14.42 8.78 1.44
N TYR A 157 13.77 8.00 2.29
CA TYR A 157 14.45 7.19 3.31
C TYR A 157 15.16 5.97 2.72
N PHE A 158 14.67 5.40 1.61
CA PHE A 158 15.38 4.31 0.94
C PHE A 158 16.67 4.82 0.28
N ALA A 159 16.61 6.01 -0.32
CA ALA A 159 17.76 6.62 -0.97
C ALA A 159 18.93 6.86 0.00
N SER A 160 18.68 7.14 1.27
CA SER A 160 19.72 7.40 2.29
C SER A 160 20.41 6.15 2.83
N LEU A 161 19.87 4.95 2.58
CA LEU A 161 20.47 3.70 3.05
C LEU A 161 21.80 3.38 2.33
N GLN A 162 22.66 2.59 2.95
CA GLN A 162 23.84 2.03 2.28
C GLN A 162 23.48 0.84 1.36
N SER A 163 24.35 0.53 0.39
CA SER A 163 24.23 -0.70 -0.39
C SER A 163 24.30 -1.92 0.53
N GLY A 164 23.43 -2.91 0.30
CA GLY A 164 23.28 -4.08 1.14
C GLY A 164 22.23 -3.94 2.25
N ALA A 165 21.91 -2.71 2.67
CA ALA A 165 20.89 -2.44 3.67
C ALA A 165 19.47 -2.70 3.15
N ARG A 166 18.54 -2.88 4.09
CA ARG A 166 17.15 -3.25 3.81
C ARG A 166 16.17 -2.25 4.37
N MET A 167 15.01 -2.15 3.73
CA MET A 167 13.83 -1.45 4.24
C MET A 167 12.70 -2.46 4.38
N GLY A 168 12.15 -2.59 5.58
CA GLY A 168 10.94 -3.38 5.85
C GLY A 168 9.76 -2.47 6.13
N ILE A 169 8.71 -2.52 5.32
CA ILE A 169 7.50 -1.70 5.50
C ILE A 169 6.35 -2.62 5.90
N LEU A 170 5.89 -2.50 7.14
CA LEU A 170 4.68 -3.15 7.63
C LEU A 170 3.46 -2.36 7.16
N MET A 171 2.52 -3.05 6.50
CA MET A 171 1.34 -2.45 5.90
C MET A 171 0.18 -3.44 5.78
N GLY A 172 -1.04 -2.94 5.70
CA GLY A 172 -2.25 -3.74 5.65
C GLY A 172 -3.26 -3.14 4.69
N ASP A 173 -4.33 -3.89 4.47
CA ASP A 173 -5.43 -3.47 3.64
C ASP A 173 -6.55 -2.85 4.49
N VAL A 174 -7.21 -1.82 3.97
CA VAL A 174 -8.32 -1.14 4.63
C VAL A 174 -9.58 -1.30 3.77
N ARG A 175 -10.65 -1.81 4.38
CA ARG A 175 -11.96 -1.90 3.73
C ARG A 175 -12.93 -0.87 4.30
N ARG A 176 -13.05 0.27 3.61
CA ARG A 176 -14.02 1.33 3.91
C ARG A 176 -14.33 2.09 2.63
N ASN A 177 -15.58 2.06 2.18
CA ASN A 177 -16.02 2.60 0.89
C ASN A 177 -15.25 2.03 -0.31
N GLY A 178 -14.86 0.76 -0.23
CA GLY A 178 -13.95 0.10 -1.18
C GLY A 178 -12.82 -0.61 -0.46
N LEU A 179 -11.98 -1.31 -1.23
CA LEU A 179 -10.72 -1.87 -0.76
C LEU A 179 -9.59 -0.89 -1.09
N HIS A 180 -8.84 -0.52 -0.07
CA HIS A 180 -7.62 0.29 -0.17
C HIS A 180 -6.46 -0.60 0.23
N SER A 181 -5.52 -0.85 -0.68
CA SER A 181 -4.37 -1.72 -0.43
C SER A 181 -3.08 -0.92 -0.52
N MET A 182 -2.39 -0.77 0.62
CA MET A 182 -1.08 -0.11 0.62
C MET A 182 -0.07 -0.92 -0.20
N LEU A 183 -0.14 -2.25 -0.18
CA LEU A 183 0.78 -3.11 -0.93
C LEU A 183 0.75 -2.84 -2.45
N THR A 184 -0.44 -2.62 -3.01
CA THR A 184 -0.60 -2.31 -4.45
C THR A 184 -0.21 -0.87 -4.78
N ASP A 185 -0.40 0.05 -3.84
CA ASP A 185 -0.25 1.49 -4.05
C ASP A 185 1.10 2.05 -3.58
N ILE A 186 1.92 1.26 -2.88
CA ILE A 186 3.26 1.66 -2.42
C ILE A 186 4.30 1.58 -3.55
N VAL A 187 5.17 2.58 -3.61
CA VAL A 187 6.40 2.56 -4.41
C VAL A 187 7.35 1.48 -3.90
N LYS A 188 8.11 0.85 -4.81
CA LYS A 188 9.01 -0.26 -4.49
C LYS A 188 10.42 0.06 -4.98
N PRO A 189 11.21 0.84 -4.21
CA PRO A 189 12.61 1.09 -4.55
C PRO A 189 13.51 -0.12 -4.25
N GLY A 190 14.59 -0.23 -5.02
CA GLY A 190 15.56 -1.31 -4.98
C GLY A 190 15.00 -2.66 -5.42
N GLY A 191 15.65 -3.72 -4.95
CA GLY A 191 15.22 -5.10 -5.19
C GLY A 191 14.14 -5.51 -4.20
N LEU A 192 13.04 -6.08 -4.69
CA LEU A 192 12.09 -6.81 -3.85
C LEU A 192 12.73 -8.10 -3.36
N GLU A 193 13.07 -8.16 -2.07
CA GLU A 193 13.73 -9.34 -1.50
C GLU A 193 12.72 -10.32 -0.91
N GLN A 194 11.66 -9.83 -0.24
CA GLN A 194 10.64 -10.70 0.34
C GLN A 194 9.31 -9.97 0.58
N VAL A 195 8.20 -10.72 0.54
CA VAL A 195 6.92 -10.32 1.12
C VAL A 195 6.57 -11.31 2.23
N LEU A 196 6.55 -10.85 3.47
CA LEU A 196 6.13 -11.66 4.62
C LEU A 196 4.67 -11.38 4.94
N ILE A 197 3.95 -12.40 5.39
CA ILE A 197 2.59 -12.31 5.90
C ILE A 197 2.65 -12.25 7.42
N LYS A 198 2.09 -11.21 8.01
CA LYS A 198 1.91 -11.05 9.45
C LYS A 198 0.47 -11.40 9.81
N MET A 199 0.27 -12.49 10.55
CA MET A 199 -1.07 -12.85 11.02
C MET A 199 -1.57 -11.83 12.05
N GLN A 200 -2.84 -11.44 11.95
CA GLN A 200 -3.47 -10.57 12.92
C GLN A 200 -4.13 -11.38 14.04
N HIS A 201 -3.85 -10.99 15.27
CA HIS A 201 -4.43 -11.57 16.48
C HIS A 201 -5.10 -10.44 17.28
N ASN A 202 -6.19 -10.76 18.00
CA ASN A 202 -6.86 -9.83 18.92
C ASN A 202 -7.31 -8.49 18.29
N THR A 203 -7.92 -8.53 17.10
CA THR A 203 -8.34 -7.31 16.38
C THR A 203 -9.69 -6.79 16.86
N CYS A 204 -9.86 -5.47 16.92
CA CYS A 204 -11.14 -4.84 17.28
C CYS A 204 -12.28 -5.16 16.30
N SER A 205 -11.95 -5.54 15.06
CA SER A 205 -12.92 -5.94 14.03
C SER A 205 -13.34 -7.41 14.13
N GLY A 206 -12.53 -8.27 14.76
CA GLY A 206 -12.80 -9.71 14.84
C GLY A 206 -14.10 -10.08 15.55
N GLY A 207 -14.59 -9.22 16.46
CA GLY A 207 -15.87 -9.42 17.17
C GLY A 207 -17.10 -8.83 16.48
N ARG A 208 -16.97 -8.22 15.29
CA ARG A 208 -18.09 -7.54 14.62
C ARG A 208 -18.92 -8.51 13.77
N SER A 209 -20.24 -8.48 13.96
CA SER A 209 -21.19 -9.13 13.06
C SER A 209 -21.56 -8.19 11.92
N TYR A 210 -21.42 -8.66 10.68
CA TYR A 210 -21.76 -7.92 9.48
C TYR A 210 -23.11 -8.40 8.92
N SER A 211 -23.95 -7.47 8.46
CA SER A 211 -25.27 -7.77 7.87
C SER A 211 -25.17 -8.57 6.57
N SER A 212 -24.07 -8.43 5.83
CA SER A 212 -23.74 -9.22 4.64
C SER A 212 -22.36 -9.85 4.80
N LYS A 213 -22.23 -11.12 4.37
CA LYS A 213 -20.96 -11.86 4.32
C LYS A 213 -20.42 -12.01 2.89
N ASN A 214 -20.88 -11.18 1.95
CA ASN A 214 -20.37 -11.18 0.57
C ASN A 214 -19.01 -10.45 0.45
N PHE A 215 -18.04 -10.80 1.30
CA PHE A 215 -16.66 -10.33 1.25
C PHE A 215 -15.73 -11.30 1.98
N VAL A 216 -14.44 -11.26 1.65
CA VAL A 216 -13.40 -12.02 2.36
C VAL A 216 -12.81 -11.16 3.48
N PRO A 217 -12.86 -11.60 4.76
CA PRO A 217 -12.24 -10.89 5.87
C PRO A 217 -10.73 -10.74 5.69
N ILE A 218 -10.20 -9.58 6.09
CA ILE A 218 -8.76 -9.34 6.17
C ILE A 218 -8.30 -9.83 7.53
N VAL A 219 -7.37 -10.80 7.54
CA VAL A 219 -6.85 -11.44 8.77
C VAL A 219 -5.33 -11.34 8.89
N HIS A 220 -4.71 -10.58 7.99
CA HIS A 220 -3.25 -10.45 7.89
C HIS A 220 -2.84 -9.06 7.44
N GLU A 221 -1.58 -8.77 7.69
CA GLU A 221 -0.83 -7.63 7.17
C GLU A 221 0.38 -8.16 6.38
N TYR A 222 1.06 -7.28 5.67
CA TYR A 222 2.25 -7.56 4.86
C TYR A 222 3.46 -6.84 5.45
N ILE A 223 4.62 -7.48 5.44
CA ILE A 223 5.90 -6.80 5.58
C ILE A 223 6.62 -6.91 4.24
N LEU A 224 6.72 -5.79 3.53
CA LEU A 224 7.46 -5.68 2.28
C LEU A 224 8.94 -5.42 2.59
N VAL A 225 9.82 -6.34 2.20
CA VAL A 225 11.27 -6.20 2.39
C VAL A 225 11.93 -5.84 1.07
N LEU A 226 12.52 -4.65 1.03
CA LEU A 226 13.25 -4.09 -0.09
C LEU A 226 14.74 -3.99 0.24
N LYS A 227 15.61 -4.25 -0.72
CA LYS A 227 17.06 -4.21 -0.53
C LYS A 227 17.71 -3.21 -1.47
N LYS A 228 18.57 -2.35 -0.92
CA LYS A 228 19.38 -1.43 -1.73
C LYS A 228 20.55 -2.19 -2.35
N ILE A 229 20.52 -2.35 -3.67
CA ILE A 229 21.50 -3.19 -4.38
C ILE A 229 22.78 -2.41 -4.65
N ALA A 230 22.67 -1.19 -5.16
CA ALA A 230 23.81 -0.37 -5.57
C ALA A 230 23.85 0.97 -4.80
N PRO A 231 25.04 1.57 -4.62
CA PRO A 231 25.17 2.85 -3.90
C PRO A 231 24.60 4.02 -4.72
N TYR A 232 24.86 4.05 -6.04
CA TYR A 232 24.51 5.17 -6.92
C TYR A 232 23.27 4.94 -7.80
N ILE A 233 22.78 3.70 -7.89
CA ILE A 233 21.62 3.36 -8.73
C ILE A 233 20.43 3.07 -7.82
N LEU A 234 19.34 3.78 -8.07
CA LEU A 234 18.04 3.54 -7.45
C LEU A 234 17.07 3.04 -8.52
N ASP A 235 16.95 1.72 -8.66
CA ASP A 235 15.85 1.12 -9.38
C ASP A 235 14.56 1.25 -8.56
N PHE A 236 13.42 1.50 -9.18
CA PHE A 236 12.16 1.56 -8.46
C PHE A 236 10.95 1.29 -9.34
N GLN A 237 9.87 0.80 -8.73
CA GLN A 237 8.57 0.66 -9.37
C GLN A 237 7.56 1.63 -8.75
N ILE A 238 6.96 2.49 -9.59
CA ILE A 238 5.89 3.39 -9.18
C ILE A 238 4.54 2.78 -9.59
N PRO A 239 3.60 2.57 -8.66
CA PRO A 239 2.25 2.16 -9.01
C PRO A 239 1.52 3.33 -9.67
N LEU A 240 0.95 3.07 -10.84
CA LEU A 240 0.28 4.07 -11.66
C LEU A 240 -1.18 3.68 -11.89
N LYS A 241 -2.10 4.47 -11.35
CA LYS A 241 -3.53 4.36 -11.63
C LYS A 241 -3.89 5.33 -12.75
N LYS A 242 -4.42 4.78 -13.86
CA LYS A 242 -4.94 5.55 -14.99
C LYS A 242 -6.37 5.15 -15.26
N LYS A 243 -7.20 6.14 -15.61
CA LYS A 243 -8.53 5.92 -16.19
C LYS A 243 -8.44 6.18 -17.69
N LEU A 244 -9.08 5.33 -18.48
CA LEU A 244 -9.08 5.41 -19.93
C LEU A 244 -10.47 5.01 -20.42
N ASP A 245 -11.00 5.74 -21.40
CA ASP A 245 -12.20 5.32 -22.11
C ASP A 245 -11.89 4.11 -23.00
N ILE A 246 -12.73 3.08 -22.99
CA ILE A 246 -12.50 1.87 -23.80
C ILE A 246 -12.42 2.20 -25.31
N ARG A 247 -13.11 3.26 -25.75
CA ARG A 247 -13.08 3.76 -27.14
C ARG A 247 -11.73 4.39 -27.52
N ASP A 248 -10.96 4.81 -26.53
CA ASP A 248 -9.59 5.33 -26.69
C ASP A 248 -8.53 4.24 -26.45
N SER A 249 -8.93 3.04 -26.04
CA SER A 249 -8.00 1.94 -25.76
C SER A 249 -7.46 1.29 -27.02
N ARG A 250 -6.13 1.18 -27.09
CA ARG A 250 -5.47 0.39 -28.15
C ARG A 250 -5.69 -1.11 -27.99
N SER A 251 -5.77 -1.59 -26.75
CA SER A 251 -5.91 -3.03 -26.44
C SER A 251 -7.35 -3.52 -26.60
N ALA A 252 -8.35 -2.66 -26.44
CA ALA A 252 -9.74 -3.03 -26.66
C ALA A 252 -9.97 -3.36 -28.14
N THR A 253 -10.68 -4.45 -28.41
CA THR A 253 -11.08 -4.81 -29.77
C THR A 253 -12.29 -3.98 -30.21
N TRP A 254 -12.58 -3.96 -31.50
CA TRP A 254 -13.81 -3.34 -31.98
C TRP A 254 -15.07 -4.03 -31.44
N ARG A 255 -15.03 -5.35 -31.19
CA ARG A 255 -16.10 -6.10 -30.55
C ARG A 255 -16.38 -5.56 -29.14
N ASP A 256 -15.33 -5.39 -28.32
CA ASP A 256 -15.47 -4.88 -26.95
C ASP A 256 -16.09 -3.48 -26.93
N VAL A 257 -15.63 -2.61 -27.84
CA VAL A 257 -16.13 -1.23 -27.96
C VAL A 257 -17.60 -1.21 -28.38
N VAL A 258 -17.97 -1.94 -29.44
CA VAL A 258 -19.37 -2.00 -29.91
C VAL A 258 -20.29 -2.59 -28.85
N PHE A 259 -19.83 -3.64 -28.15
CA PHE A 259 -20.56 -4.25 -27.04
C PHE A 259 -20.79 -3.24 -25.91
N ALA A 260 -19.75 -2.51 -25.49
CA ALA A 260 -19.87 -1.49 -24.44
C ALA A 260 -20.83 -0.36 -24.84
N VAL A 261 -20.78 0.09 -26.11
CA VAL A 261 -21.69 1.11 -26.67
C VAL A 261 -23.13 0.63 -26.65
N LEU A 262 -23.42 -0.57 -27.16
CA LEU A 262 -24.78 -1.11 -27.12
C LEU A 262 -25.28 -1.29 -25.70
N LYS A 263 -24.43 -1.75 -24.77
CA LYS A 263 -24.78 -1.84 -23.34
C LYS A 263 -25.13 -0.48 -22.76
N LYS A 264 -24.37 0.58 -23.06
CA LYS A 264 -24.66 1.97 -22.66
C LYS A 264 -25.99 2.46 -23.25
N LEU A 265 -26.28 2.13 -24.50
CA LEU A 265 -27.49 2.52 -25.21
C LEU A 265 -28.74 1.71 -24.83
N GLY A 266 -28.71 0.90 -23.76
CA GLY A 266 -29.86 0.13 -23.31
C GLY A 266 -30.00 -1.24 -23.98
N ARG A 267 -28.89 -1.83 -24.43
CA ARG A 267 -28.76 -3.13 -25.12
C ARG A 267 -29.31 -3.21 -26.54
N ALA A 268 -30.04 -2.20 -27.03
CA ALA A 268 -30.49 -2.13 -28.41
C ALA A 268 -30.45 -0.69 -28.92
N SER A 269 -29.94 -0.47 -30.14
CA SER A 269 -29.94 0.87 -30.72
C SER A 269 -29.82 0.88 -32.24
N SER A 270 -30.07 2.05 -32.82
CA SER A 270 -29.85 2.27 -34.25
C SER A 270 -28.35 2.35 -34.57
N LEU A 271 -28.00 1.91 -35.77
CA LEU A 271 -26.64 1.99 -36.29
C LEU A 271 -26.07 3.42 -36.28
N SER A 272 -26.93 4.41 -36.50
CA SER A 272 -26.58 5.84 -36.41
C SER A 272 -26.18 6.24 -34.98
N ASN A 273 -26.91 5.78 -33.97
CA ASN A 273 -26.57 6.06 -32.56
C ASN A 273 -25.28 5.34 -32.15
N ILE A 274 -25.06 4.10 -32.60
CA ILE A 274 -23.80 3.38 -32.38
C ILE A 274 -22.63 4.18 -32.98
N TYR A 275 -22.79 4.74 -34.18
CA TYR A 275 -21.75 5.58 -34.77
C TYR A 275 -21.47 6.83 -33.95
N LYS A 276 -22.49 7.56 -33.52
CA LYS A 276 -22.33 8.77 -32.70
C LYS A 276 -21.57 8.49 -31.41
N GLU A 277 -21.76 7.33 -30.80
CA GLU A 277 -21.05 6.95 -29.58
C GLU A 277 -19.57 6.60 -29.81
N VAL A 278 -19.18 6.24 -31.04
CA VAL A 278 -17.79 5.86 -31.36
C VAL A 278 -17.03 6.99 -32.06
N GLU A 279 -17.73 7.90 -32.72
CA GLU A 279 -17.18 9.03 -33.44
C GLU A 279 -16.37 9.96 -32.51
N GLY A 280 -15.22 10.43 -32.99
CA GLY A 280 -14.34 11.33 -32.24
C GLY A 280 -13.37 10.67 -31.26
N TYR A 281 -13.51 9.35 -31.00
CA TYR A 281 -12.59 8.61 -30.13
C TYR A 281 -11.43 7.97 -30.91
N ALA A 282 -10.36 7.60 -30.21
CA ALA A 282 -9.12 7.14 -30.85
C ALA A 282 -9.33 5.92 -31.77
N LYS A 283 -10.28 5.01 -31.46
CA LYS A 283 -10.65 3.91 -32.36
C LYS A 283 -11.19 4.39 -33.71
N ALA A 284 -12.10 5.36 -33.72
CA ALA A 284 -12.62 5.93 -34.96
C ALA A 284 -11.54 6.73 -35.71
N LEU A 285 -10.78 7.56 -34.99
CA LEU A 285 -9.74 8.41 -35.58
C LEU A 285 -8.60 7.60 -36.22
N SER A 286 -8.30 6.41 -35.69
CA SER A 286 -7.24 5.54 -36.21
C SER A 286 -7.67 4.62 -37.36
N ASN A 287 -8.95 4.63 -37.76
CA ASN A 287 -9.45 3.80 -38.85
C ASN A 287 -10.41 4.59 -39.76
N PRO A 288 -10.02 4.95 -41.00
CA PRO A 288 -10.88 5.72 -41.90
C PRO A 288 -12.18 4.99 -42.28
N HIS A 289 -12.17 3.65 -42.23
CA HIS A 289 -13.33 2.79 -42.49
C HIS A 289 -14.02 2.31 -41.21
N TRP A 290 -13.95 3.08 -40.12
CA TRP A 290 -14.47 2.65 -38.82
C TRP A 290 -15.96 2.32 -38.83
N LYS A 291 -16.79 3.02 -39.64
CA LYS A 291 -18.22 2.70 -39.78
C LYS A 291 -18.43 1.33 -40.44
N ASP A 292 -17.65 0.99 -41.47
CA ASP A 292 -17.64 -0.36 -42.06
C ASP A 292 -17.19 -1.40 -41.04
N LYS A 293 -16.17 -1.07 -40.24
CA LYS A 293 -15.65 -1.95 -39.21
C LYS A 293 -16.68 -2.26 -38.13
N VAL A 294 -17.46 -1.26 -37.70
CA VAL A 294 -18.58 -1.45 -36.78
C VAL A 294 -19.63 -2.39 -37.39
N ARG A 295 -20.02 -2.21 -38.66
CA ARG A 295 -20.97 -3.12 -39.34
C ARG A 295 -20.42 -4.55 -39.44
N GLN A 296 -19.15 -4.69 -39.81
CA GLN A 296 -18.49 -5.99 -39.89
C GLN A 296 -18.55 -6.71 -38.53
N VAL A 297 -18.26 -6.00 -37.44
CA VAL A 297 -18.29 -6.57 -36.08
C VAL A 297 -19.70 -6.98 -35.68
N LEU A 298 -20.70 -6.13 -35.93
CA LEU A 298 -22.10 -6.44 -35.66
C LEU A 298 -22.57 -7.70 -36.41
N GLN A 299 -22.08 -7.94 -37.62
CA GLN A 299 -22.45 -9.12 -38.42
C GLN A 299 -21.65 -10.39 -38.09
N MET A 300 -20.41 -10.24 -37.61
CA MET A 300 -19.46 -11.34 -37.49
C MET A 300 -19.59 -12.09 -36.15
N TYR A 301 -19.99 -11.40 -35.08
CA TYR A 301 -19.99 -11.99 -33.74
C TYR A 301 -21.41 -12.34 -33.28
N PRO A 302 -21.59 -13.49 -32.62
CA PRO A 302 -22.91 -13.95 -32.15
C PRO A 302 -23.45 -13.12 -30.99
N ASP A 303 -22.66 -12.22 -30.40
CA ASP A 303 -23.12 -11.32 -29.34
C ASP A 303 -24.11 -10.26 -29.85
N PHE A 304 -24.25 -10.10 -31.17
CA PHE A 304 -25.05 -9.06 -31.79
C PHE A 304 -26.13 -9.66 -32.67
N VAL A 305 -27.35 -9.12 -32.56
CA VAL A 305 -28.50 -9.54 -33.36
C VAL A 305 -29.06 -8.35 -34.11
N SER A 306 -29.41 -8.56 -35.38
CA SER A 306 -30.11 -7.57 -36.19
C SER A 306 -31.62 -7.73 -35.98
N GLU A 307 -32.21 -6.92 -35.11
CA GLU A 307 -33.67 -6.93 -34.82
C GLU A 307 -34.49 -6.50 -36.05
N SER A 308 -33.99 -5.48 -36.76
CA SER A 308 -34.58 -4.97 -37.99
C SER A 308 -33.52 -4.17 -38.75
N ARG A 309 -33.84 -3.72 -39.96
CA ARG A 309 -32.89 -2.99 -40.80
C ARG A 309 -32.32 -1.77 -40.06
N GLY A 310 -31.03 -1.82 -39.76
CA GLY A 310 -30.30 -0.73 -39.11
C GLY A 310 -30.48 -0.65 -37.58
N ILE A 311 -31.19 -1.60 -36.96
CA ILE A 311 -31.31 -1.73 -35.51
C ILE A 311 -30.58 -2.99 -35.06
N TRP A 312 -29.68 -2.82 -34.09
CA TRP A 312 -28.87 -3.90 -33.55
C TRP A 312 -29.05 -4.00 -32.04
N SER A 313 -29.04 -5.21 -31.52
CA SER A 313 -29.15 -5.52 -30.10
C SER A 313 -28.04 -6.46 -29.63
N LEU A 314 -27.83 -6.51 -28.32
CA LEU A 314 -27.03 -7.57 -27.69
C LEU A 314 -27.88 -8.83 -27.57
N ALA A 315 -27.31 -9.97 -27.99
CA ALA A 315 -27.90 -11.28 -27.77
C ALA A 315 -28.29 -11.48 -26.29
N ALA A 316 -29.39 -12.21 -26.08
CA ALA A 316 -29.96 -12.46 -24.76
C ALA A 316 -28.98 -13.21 -23.84
#